data_AF-A0A6L5WHJ0-F1
#
_entry.id   AF-A0A6L5WHJ0-F1
#
_cell.length_a   1.000
_cell.length_b   1.000
_cell.length_c   1.000
_cell.angle_alpha   90.00
_cell.angle_beta   90.00
_cell.angle_gamma   90.00
#
_symmetry.space_group_name_H-M   'P 1'
#
loop_
_entity.id
_entity.type
_entity.pdbx_description
1 polymer ?
#
loop_
_entity_poly.entity_id
_entity_poly.type
_entity_poly.pdbx_seq_one_letter_code
_entity_poly.pdbx_strand_id
1 'polypeptide(L)'
;MRYILSLLFIINFLNANHYEMIKDEFFKYVKCTPFEHDGEFKFSVNDLTNAIKIGDVKKVKAVLSSDKSLAFGLDSSGKTPYETSLDANNSLSVEIENLLLCADERVFKFEEYPIYLVMDQNLSDNQTASLLKELLDEGLDVNKKFLTIKTTLFMSAFYEKKFQTLDLVLKNGAKIPADFGNAIWFWFVEFFIEKKLLFTIKEPVPNEILVLIQTKEYENHKNEIFKFISYIKNYGFDPKNLDTLYKTLNHLDDKDGLKSLLNLGYNFK
;
A
#
# COMPACT_ATOMS: atom_id res chain seq x y z
N MET A 1 -8.82 4.80 -15.18
CA MET A 1 -7.39 5.18 -15.15
C MET A 1 -7.29 6.40 -14.23
N ARG A 2 -7.44 6.19 -12.92
CA ARG A 2 -7.48 7.28 -11.92
C ARG A 2 -6.06 7.44 -11.39
N TYR A 3 -5.43 8.56 -11.76
CA TYR A 3 -4.11 9.04 -11.33
C TYR A 3 -3.02 7.98 -11.09
N ILE A 4 -2.64 7.23 -12.13
CA ILE A 4 -1.24 6.78 -12.22
C ILE A 4 -0.47 7.96 -12.80
N LEU A 5 -0.24 8.99 -11.97
CA LEU A 5 0.83 9.93 -12.26
C LEU A 5 2.11 9.22 -11.82
N SER A 6 2.88 8.79 -12.82
CA SER A 6 4.28 8.43 -12.65
C SER A 6 5.00 9.64 -12.06
N LEU A 7 5.06 9.71 -10.74
CA LEU A 7 5.78 10.74 -10.01
C LEU A 7 7.26 10.32 -9.96
N LEU A 8 7.95 10.55 -11.07
CA LEU A 8 9.40 10.66 -11.10
C LEU A 8 9.77 11.96 -10.36
N PHE A 9 9.84 11.89 -9.03
CA PHE A 9 10.27 13.00 -8.18
C PHE A 9 11.79 13.09 -8.18
N ILE A 10 12.36 13.94 -9.03
CA ILE A 10 13.72 14.47 -8.81
C ILE A 10 13.54 15.84 -8.16
N ILE A 11 13.60 15.88 -6.83
CA ILE A 11 13.58 17.15 -6.11
C ILE A 11 14.66 17.12 -5.01
N ASN A 12 15.75 17.82 -5.28
CA ASN A 12 16.78 18.17 -4.30
C ASN A 12 16.34 19.42 -3.53
N PHE A 13 15.83 19.28 -2.29
CA PHE A 13 15.66 20.44 -1.39
C PHE A 13 16.08 20.11 0.04
N LEU A 14 16.97 20.94 0.59
CA LEU A 14 17.74 20.66 1.81
C LEU A 14 17.14 21.24 3.10
N ASN A 15 15.94 21.87 3.11
CA ASN A 15 15.47 22.61 4.30
C ASN A 15 13.94 22.68 4.53
N ALA A 16 13.09 21.94 3.80
CA ALA A 16 11.63 21.95 4.03
C ALA A 16 11.19 20.78 4.93
N ASN A 17 10.16 20.98 5.77
CA ASN A 17 9.46 19.86 6.42
C ASN A 17 8.90 18.96 5.31
N HIS A 18 9.31 17.69 5.29
CA HIS A 18 8.95 16.75 4.23
C HIS A 18 7.42 16.61 4.06
N TYR A 19 6.66 16.70 5.15
CA TYR A 19 5.20 16.74 5.12
C TYR A 19 4.66 17.93 4.35
N GLU A 20 5.11 19.15 4.68
CA GLU A 20 4.67 20.38 4.02
C GLU A 20 5.02 20.36 2.53
N MET A 21 6.18 19.82 2.16
CA MET A 21 6.58 19.69 0.76
C MET A 21 5.63 18.79 -0.04
N ILE A 22 5.35 17.58 0.45
CA ILE A 22 4.42 16.66 -0.25
C ILE A 22 3.01 17.24 -0.27
N LYS A 23 2.58 17.87 0.84
CA LYS A 23 1.27 18.53 0.93
C LYS A 23 1.15 19.65 -0.10
N ASP A 24 2.11 20.57 -0.16
CA ASP A 24 2.09 21.70 -1.10
C ASP A 24 2.06 21.21 -2.55
N GLU A 25 2.84 20.17 -2.89
CA GLU A 25 2.83 19.58 -4.22
C GLU A 25 1.48 18.95 -4.56
N PHE A 26 0.92 18.16 -3.64
CA PHE A 26 -0.37 17.51 -3.81
C PHE A 26 -1.50 18.54 -4.01
N PHE A 27 -1.52 19.59 -3.19
CA PHE A 27 -2.55 20.62 -3.23
C PHE A 27 -2.47 21.57 -4.44
N LYS A 28 -1.41 21.53 -5.25
CA LYS A 28 -1.40 22.22 -6.57
C LYS A 28 -2.52 21.76 -7.50
N TYR A 29 -2.97 20.52 -7.33
CA TYR A 29 -4.00 19.90 -8.16
C TYR A 29 -5.37 19.81 -7.47
N VAL A 30 -5.43 20.10 -6.17
CA VAL A 30 -6.66 20.12 -5.37
C VAL A 30 -7.32 21.48 -5.49
N LYS A 31 -8.58 21.51 -5.96
CA LYS A 31 -9.35 22.76 -6.08
C LYS A 31 -10.13 23.02 -4.80
N CYS A 32 -9.54 23.77 -3.87
CA CYS A 32 -10.25 24.22 -2.67
C CYS A 32 -11.23 25.35 -3.00
N THR A 33 -12.49 25.17 -2.62
CA THR A 33 -13.50 26.23 -2.64
C THR A 33 -13.80 26.70 -1.22
N PRO A 34 -14.09 27.99 -0.99
CA PRO A 34 -14.44 28.49 0.33
C PRO A 34 -15.69 27.80 0.90
N PHE A 35 -15.66 27.51 2.19
CA PHE A 35 -16.81 27.08 2.97
C PHE A 35 -17.49 28.32 3.55
N GLU A 36 -18.68 28.63 3.07
CA GLU A 36 -19.51 29.74 3.57
C GLU A 36 -20.42 29.21 4.67
N HIS A 37 -20.51 29.93 5.79
CA HIS A 37 -21.25 29.47 6.96
C HIS A 37 -22.75 29.71 6.78
N ASP A 38 -23.47 28.65 6.45
CA ASP A 38 -24.91 28.70 6.17
C ASP A 38 -25.72 28.09 7.33
N GLY A 39 -25.65 28.73 8.51
CA GLY A 39 -26.59 28.51 9.61
C GLY A 39 -26.22 27.48 10.69
N GLU A 40 -27.06 27.42 11.74
CA GLU A 40 -26.86 26.65 12.98
C GLU A 40 -27.29 25.16 12.88
N PHE A 41 -27.28 24.56 11.69
CA PHE A 41 -27.67 23.15 11.56
C PHE A 41 -26.57 22.23 12.05
N LYS A 42 -26.90 21.37 13.02
CA LYS A 42 -25.98 20.35 13.53
C LYS A 42 -26.06 19.08 12.68
N PHE A 43 -24.99 18.77 11.95
CA PHE A 43 -24.86 17.56 11.16
C PHE A 43 -23.98 16.52 11.85
N SER A 44 -24.08 15.27 11.39
CA SER A 44 -23.24 14.14 11.79
C SER A 44 -22.36 13.64 10.62
N VAL A 45 -21.35 12.82 10.93
CA VAL A 45 -20.56 12.12 9.91
C VAL A 45 -21.44 11.26 9.01
N ASN A 46 -22.48 10.62 9.55
CA ASN A 46 -23.41 9.82 8.76
C ASN A 46 -24.21 10.67 7.76
N ASP A 47 -24.58 11.91 8.11
CA ASP A 47 -25.25 12.83 7.18
C ASP A 47 -24.33 13.19 6.00
N LEU A 48 -23.05 13.45 6.30
CA LEU A 48 -22.01 13.68 5.30
C LEU A 48 -21.83 12.46 4.39
N THR A 49 -21.62 11.29 4.97
CA THR A 49 -21.46 10.01 4.26
C THR A 49 -22.66 9.70 3.35
N ASN A 50 -23.89 9.96 3.80
CA ASN A 50 -25.08 9.76 2.98
C ASN A 50 -25.13 10.72 1.79
N ALA A 51 -24.81 12.00 2.00
CA ALA A 51 -24.71 12.98 0.93
C ALA A 51 -23.65 12.58 -0.12
N ILE A 52 -22.49 12.07 0.34
CA ILE A 52 -21.42 11.57 -0.53
C ILE A 52 -21.90 10.40 -1.39
N LYS A 53 -22.58 9.41 -0.79
CA LYS A 53 -23.07 8.21 -1.50
C LYS A 53 -24.01 8.54 -2.66
N ILE A 54 -24.86 9.56 -2.49
CA ILE A 54 -25.78 10.01 -3.55
C ILE A 54 -25.19 11.11 -4.46
N GLY A 55 -23.97 11.57 -4.19
CA GLY A 55 -23.29 12.60 -4.98
C GLY A 55 -23.83 14.02 -4.80
N ASP A 56 -24.48 14.32 -3.67
CA ASP A 56 -25.03 15.66 -3.40
C ASP A 56 -23.94 16.62 -2.90
N VAL A 57 -23.19 17.18 -3.84
CA VAL A 57 -22.09 18.13 -3.58
C VAL A 57 -22.56 19.34 -2.76
N LYS A 58 -23.78 19.85 -3.03
CA LYS A 58 -24.32 21.00 -2.30
C LYS A 58 -24.53 20.66 -0.83
N LYS A 59 -25.10 19.48 -0.55
CA LYS A 59 -25.27 19.00 0.82
C LYS A 59 -23.95 18.70 1.50
N VAL A 60 -22.99 18.06 0.81
CA VAL A 60 -21.62 17.85 1.31
C VAL A 60 -21.01 19.18 1.75
N LYS A 61 -21.05 20.20 0.88
CA LYS A 61 -20.52 21.52 1.18
C LYS A 61 -21.23 22.17 2.38
N ALA A 62 -22.56 22.12 2.43
CA ALA A 62 -23.34 22.65 3.56
C ALA A 62 -23.00 21.96 4.89
N VAL A 63 -22.80 20.63 4.88
CA VAL A 63 -22.39 19.88 6.08
C VAL A 63 -20.99 20.30 6.53
N LEU A 64 -20.01 20.34 5.62
CA LEU A 64 -18.63 20.74 5.94
C LEU A 64 -18.50 22.21 6.33
N SER A 65 -19.39 23.08 5.85
CA SER A 65 -19.51 24.48 6.28
C SER A 65 -19.99 24.64 7.73
N SER A 66 -20.69 23.64 8.28
CA SER A 66 -21.12 23.67 9.69
C SER A 66 -20.01 23.20 10.64
N ASP A 67 -19.31 22.13 10.26
CA ASP A 67 -18.24 21.52 11.03
C ASP A 67 -17.31 20.76 10.08
N LYS A 68 -16.14 21.35 9.83
CA LYS A 68 -15.13 20.77 8.95
C LYS A 68 -14.52 19.49 9.50
N SER A 69 -14.53 19.31 10.84
CA SER A 69 -13.93 18.14 11.48
C SER A 69 -14.66 16.84 11.13
N LEU A 70 -15.91 16.94 10.66
CA LEU A 70 -16.68 15.81 10.16
C LEU A 70 -16.02 15.13 8.97
N ALA A 71 -15.17 15.82 8.19
CA ALA A 71 -14.46 15.25 7.04
C ALA A 71 -13.54 14.07 7.39
N PHE A 72 -13.06 14.01 8.64
CA PHE A 72 -12.16 12.97 9.14
C PHE A 72 -12.81 12.06 10.20
N GLY A 73 -14.07 12.30 10.55
CA GLY A 73 -14.77 11.43 11.51
C GLY A 73 -15.07 10.05 10.94
N LEU A 74 -15.26 9.05 11.82
CA LEU A 74 -15.69 7.72 11.42
C LEU A 74 -17.21 7.63 11.38
N ASP A 75 -17.73 7.02 10.31
CA ASP A 75 -19.14 6.68 10.20
C ASP A 75 -19.48 5.43 11.04
N SER A 76 -20.76 5.07 11.06
CA SER A 76 -21.22 3.85 11.78
C SER A 76 -20.64 2.52 11.27
N SER A 77 -20.02 2.51 10.08
CA SER A 77 -19.32 1.35 9.51
C SER A 77 -17.81 1.39 9.78
N GLY A 78 -17.32 2.41 10.51
CA GLY A 78 -15.90 2.62 10.78
C GLY A 78 -15.12 3.18 9.60
N LYS A 79 -15.77 3.83 8.63
CA LYS A 79 -15.11 4.45 7.47
C LYS A 79 -15.06 5.96 7.58
N THR A 80 -14.02 6.57 7.03
CA THR A 80 -14.00 8.02 6.85
C THR A 80 -14.89 8.44 5.66
N PRO A 81 -15.38 9.69 5.62
CA PRO A 81 -16.01 10.27 4.44
C PRO A 81 -15.15 10.15 3.18
N TYR A 82 -13.82 10.26 3.33
CA TYR A 82 -12.89 10.15 2.22
C TYR A 82 -12.90 8.73 1.63
N GLU A 83 -12.79 7.69 2.47
CA GLU A 83 -12.93 6.30 2.04
C GLU A 83 -14.28 6.04 1.36
N THR A 84 -15.37 6.62 1.89
CA THR A 84 -16.69 6.53 1.28
C THR A 84 -16.74 7.15 -0.11
N SER A 85 -16.09 8.31 -0.31
CA SER A 85 -16.04 8.97 -1.62
C SER A 85 -15.31 8.13 -2.68
N LEU A 86 -14.26 7.41 -2.28
CA LEU A 86 -13.49 6.53 -3.18
C LEU A 86 -14.27 5.27 -3.56
N ASP A 87 -15.12 4.76 -2.67
CA ASP A 87 -16.02 3.63 -2.93
C ASP A 87 -17.25 4.03 -3.77
N ALA A 88 -17.66 5.30 -3.74
CA ALA A 88 -18.84 5.77 -4.45
C ALA A 88 -18.60 5.80 -5.97
N ASN A 89 -19.37 5.02 -6.72
CA ASN A 89 -19.30 4.97 -8.19
C ASN A 89 -20.05 6.15 -8.84
N ASN A 90 -19.69 7.39 -8.47
CA ASN A 90 -20.26 8.60 -9.06
C ASN A 90 -19.16 9.47 -9.71
N SER A 91 -19.53 10.19 -10.78
CA SER A 91 -18.62 11.08 -11.52
C SER A 91 -18.23 12.35 -10.75
N LEU A 92 -18.92 12.65 -9.65
CA LEU A 92 -18.69 13.82 -8.79
C LEU A 92 -17.69 13.52 -7.65
N SER A 93 -17.10 12.32 -7.61
CA SER A 93 -16.23 11.89 -6.51
C SER A 93 -15.04 12.83 -6.33
N VAL A 94 -14.43 13.31 -7.41
CA VAL A 94 -13.24 14.19 -7.34
C VAL A 94 -13.56 15.56 -6.72
N GLU A 95 -14.74 16.13 -6.98
CA GLU A 95 -15.13 17.40 -6.37
C GLU A 95 -15.37 17.22 -4.86
N ILE A 96 -16.02 16.13 -4.47
CA ILE A 96 -16.25 15.77 -3.08
C ILE A 96 -14.92 15.46 -2.36
N GLU A 97 -14.03 14.68 -2.98
CA GLU A 97 -12.69 14.37 -2.47
C GLU A 97 -11.91 15.67 -2.19
N ASN A 98 -11.92 16.63 -3.13
CA ASN A 98 -11.29 17.93 -2.93
C ASN A 98 -11.92 18.69 -1.76
N LEU A 99 -13.26 18.72 -1.64
CA LEU A 99 -13.92 19.35 -0.50
C LEU A 99 -13.49 18.73 0.82
N LEU A 100 -13.37 17.41 0.91
CA LEU A 100 -12.92 16.72 2.12
C LEU A 100 -11.47 17.06 2.46
N LEU A 101 -10.56 16.99 1.47
CA LEU A 101 -9.15 17.34 1.62
C LEU A 101 -8.95 18.79 2.06
N CYS A 102 -9.78 19.72 1.56
CA CYS A 102 -9.71 21.14 1.91
C CYS A 102 -10.43 21.48 3.22
N ALA A 103 -11.34 20.63 3.71
CA ALA A 103 -12.04 20.86 4.95
C ALA A 103 -11.13 20.62 6.16
N ASP A 104 -10.38 19.51 6.15
CA ASP A 104 -9.57 19.09 7.29
C ASP A 104 -8.26 18.46 6.84
N GLU A 105 -7.13 19.01 7.29
CA GLU A 105 -5.79 18.54 6.90
C GLU A 105 -5.52 17.08 7.30
N ARG A 106 -6.22 16.57 8.30
CA ARG A 106 -6.07 15.18 8.75
C ARG A 106 -6.51 14.19 7.68
N VAL A 107 -7.44 14.58 6.80
CA VAL A 107 -7.81 13.78 5.64
C VAL A 107 -6.57 13.52 4.79
N PHE A 108 -5.85 14.57 4.38
CA PHE A 108 -4.60 14.38 3.63
C PHE A 108 -3.55 13.60 4.44
N LYS A 109 -3.35 13.96 5.71
CA LYS A 109 -2.31 13.37 6.58
C LYS A 109 -2.46 11.86 6.77
N PHE A 110 -3.68 11.34 6.87
CA PHE A 110 -3.93 9.92 7.18
C PHE A 110 -4.45 9.12 5.99
N GLU A 111 -5.06 9.76 4.98
CA GLU A 111 -5.62 9.06 3.80
C GLU A 111 -4.65 8.99 2.63
N GLU A 112 -3.77 9.98 2.47
CA GLU A 112 -2.93 10.12 1.28
C GLU A 112 -1.43 10.14 1.64
N TYR A 113 -1.01 10.99 2.57
CA TYR A 113 0.40 11.16 2.92
C TYR A 113 1.18 9.87 3.28
N PRO A 114 0.62 8.89 4.04
CA PRO A 114 1.40 7.72 4.45
C PRO A 114 1.87 6.88 3.26
N ILE A 115 1.07 6.82 2.19
CA ILE A 115 1.43 6.04 1.02
C ILE A 115 2.44 6.76 0.14
N TYR A 116 2.35 8.09 0.04
CA TYR A 116 3.37 8.93 -0.60
C TYR A 116 4.73 8.80 0.09
N LEU A 117 4.76 8.77 1.43
CA LEU A 117 5.99 8.52 2.20
C LEU A 117 6.68 7.22 1.80
N VAL A 118 5.91 6.13 1.74
CA VAL A 118 6.46 4.81 1.42
C VAL A 118 7.01 4.78 -0.01
N MET A 119 6.31 5.41 -0.96
CA MET A 119 6.68 5.43 -2.37
C MET A 119 7.71 6.50 -2.75
N ASP A 120 8.06 7.43 -1.86
CA ASP A 120 9.06 8.44 -2.18
C ASP A 120 10.46 7.81 -2.23
N GLN A 121 11.04 7.82 -3.44
CA GLN A 121 12.37 7.30 -3.74
C GLN A 121 13.50 8.19 -3.20
N ASN A 122 13.22 9.44 -2.85
CA ASN A 122 14.19 10.34 -2.24
C ASN A 122 14.35 10.09 -0.73
N LEU A 123 13.39 9.40 -0.11
CA LEU A 123 13.51 8.97 1.29
C LEU A 123 14.21 7.62 1.39
N SER A 124 15.25 7.59 2.23
CA SER A 124 15.80 6.31 2.67
C SER A 124 14.76 5.51 3.46
N ASP A 125 14.93 4.20 3.52
CA ASP A 125 14.06 3.32 4.29
C ASP A 125 14.00 3.70 5.78
N ASN A 126 15.16 4.03 6.40
CA ASN A 126 15.23 4.54 7.77
C ASN A 126 14.38 5.81 7.99
N GLN A 127 14.49 6.79 7.08
CA GLN A 127 13.69 8.03 7.18
C GLN A 127 12.21 7.75 7.01
N THR A 128 11.87 6.88 6.05
CA THR A 128 10.49 6.44 5.81
C THR A 128 9.90 5.79 7.06
N ALA A 129 10.64 4.86 7.68
CA ALA A 129 10.23 4.18 8.90
C ALA A 129 10.05 5.18 10.06
N SER A 130 10.95 6.16 10.22
CA SER A 130 10.82 7.18 11.27
C SER A 130 9.55 8.02 11.11
N LEU A 131 9.31 8.55 9.92
CA LEU A 131 8.13 9.38 9.63
C LEU A 131 6.84 8.57 9.74
N LEU A 132 6.83 7.32 9.24
CA LEU A 132 5.67 6.45 9.36
C LEU A 132 5.39 6.06 10.81
N LYS A 133 6.43 5.89 11.64
CA LYS A 133 6.27 5.64 13.07
C LYS A 133 5.53 6.79 13.76
N GLU A 134 5.87 8.03 13.44
CA GLU A 134 5.16 9.21 13.97
C GLU A 134 3.67 9.15 13.63
N LEU A 135 3.31 8.81 12.39
CA LEU A 135 1.91 8.67 11.98
C LEU A 135 1.19 7.52 12.70
N LEU A 136 1.86 6.39 12.90
CA LEU A 136 1.32 5.25 13.66
C LEU A 136 1.10 5.61 15.13
N ASP A 137 2.05 6.32 15.75
CA ASP A 137 1.92 6.81 17.13
C ASP A 137 0.75 7.81 17.28
N GLU A 138 0.45 8.57 16.22
CA GLU A 138 -0.70 9.48 16.14
C GLU A 138 -2.04 8.79 15.83
N GLY A 139 -2.05 7.47 15.58
CA GLY A 139 -3.27 6.68 15.39
C GLY A 139 -3.59 6.31 13.94
N LEU A 140 -2.63 6.38 13.01
CA LEU A 140 -2.79 5.78 11.68
C LEU A 140 -3.08 4.28 11.82
N ASP A 141 -4.15 3.79 11.18
CA ASP A 141 -4.41 2.36 11.09
C ASP A 141 -3.37 1.70 10.18
N VAL A 142 -2.50 0.86 10.76
CA VAL A 142 -1.47 0.12 10.03
C VAL A 142 -2.06 -0.81 8.96
N ASN A 143 -3.30 -1.26 9.13
CA ASN A 143 -4.02 -2.14 8.22
C ASN A 143 -4.88 -1.39 7.20
N LYS A 144 -4.81 -0.05 7.18
CA LYS A 144 -5.54 0.79 6.25
C LYS A 144 -5.27 0.36 4.81
N LYS A 145 -6.35 0.29 4.04
CA LYS A 145 -6.28 0.11 2.59
C LYS A 145 -6.34 1.48 1.93
N PHE A 146 -5.25 1.88 1.29
CA PHE A 146 -5.16 3.13 0.55
C PHE A 146 -5.88 2.94 -0.78
N LEU A 147 -7.17 3.32 -0.83
CA LEU A 147 -8.07 3.00 -1.94
C LEU A 147 -7.65 3.67 -3.26
N THR A 148 -6.98 4.83 -3.19
CA THR A 148 -6.45 5.57 -4.33
C THR A 148 -5.54 4.70 -5.21
N ILE A 149 -4.67 3.91 -4.59
CA ILE A 149 -3.77 2.97 -5.30
C ILE A 149 -4.02 1.50 -4.98
N LYS A 150 -5.07 1.21 -4.20
CA LYS A 150 -5.56 -0.13 -3.83
C LYS A 150 -4.51 -1.03 -3.15
N THR A 151 -3.73 -0.48 -2.24
CA THR A 151 -2.66 -1.22 -1.54
C THR A 151 -2.71 -1.01 -0.01
N THR A 152 -1.79 -1.64 0.71
CA THR A 152 -1.54 -1.46 2.14
C THR A 152 -0.09 -0.99 2.36
N LEU A 153 0.23 -0.48 3.55
CA LEU A 153 1.60 -0.12 3.91
C LEU A 153 2.55 -1.32 3.78
N PHE A 154 2.09 -2.52 4.19
CA PHE A 154 2.88 -3.76 4.08
C PHE A 154 3.26 -4.05 2.63
N MET A 155 2.28 -4.07 1.72
CA MET A 155 2.52 -4.37 0.31
C MET A 155 3.43 -3.32 -0.34
N SER A 156 3.20 -2.04 -0.06
CA SER A 156 4.02 -0.97 -0.64
C SER A 156 5.44 -0.97 -0.10
N ALA A 157 5.65 -1.18 1.21
CA ALA A 157 7.00 -1.28 1.76
C ALA A 157 7.77 -2.46 1.15
N PHE A 158 7.10 -3.58 0.87
CA PHE A 158 7.71 -4.71 0.16
C PHE A 158 8.11 -4.33 -1.27
N TYR A 159 7.19 -3.76 -2.06
CA TYR A 159 7.46 -3.41 -3.46
C TYR A 159 8.55 -2.34 -3.62
N GLU A 160 8.59 -1.37 -2.71
CA GLU A 160 9.61 -0.32 -2.69
C GLU A 160 10.94 -0.79 -2.07
N LYS A 161 11.07 -2.08 -1.73
CA LYS A 161 12.25 -2.69 -1.10
C LYS A 161 12.67 -1.99 0.20
N LYS A 162 11.69 -1.42 0.93
CA LYS A 162 11.84 -0.72 2.22
C LYS A 162 11.61 -1.68 3.39
N PHE A 163 12.57 -2.59 3.61
CA PHE A 163 12.44 -3.69 4.57
C PHE A 163 12.42 -3.27 6.06
N GLN A 164 13.01 -2.13 6.43
CA GLN A 164 12.91 -1.59 7.79
C GLN A 164 11.52 -1.01 8.03
N THR A 165 10.96 -0.31 7.04
CA THR A 165 9.57 0.14 7.04
C THR A 165 8.61 -1.06 7.10
N LEU A 166 8.91 -2.13 6.35
CA LEU A 166 8.14 -3.38 6.40
C LEU A 166 8.18 -4.04 7.80
N ASP A 167 9.35 -4.11 8.43
CA ASP A 167 9.50 -4.64 9.80
C ASP A 167 8.73 -3.79 10.81
N LEU A 168 8.78 -2.45 10.69
CA LEU A 168 8.00 -1.53 11.52
C LEU A 168 6.50 -1.82 11.43
N VAL A 169 5.94 -1.91 10.21
CA VAL A 169 4.49 -2.12 10.08
C VAL A 169 4.07 -3.51 10.55
N LEU A 170 4.87 -4.55 10.33
CA LEU A 170 4.62 -5.89 10.88
C LEU A 170 4.59 -5.89 12.41
N LYS A 171 5.56 -5.24 13.05
CA LYS A 171 5.60 -5.09 14.52
C LYS A 171 4.43 -4.32 15.09
N ASN A 172 3.82 -3.43 14.29
CA ASN A 172 2.62 -2.70 14.64
C ASN A 172 1.31 -3.45 14.28
N GLY A 173 1.40 -4.70 13.82
CA GLY A 173 0.23 -5.54 13.58
C GLY A 173 -0.34 -5.46 12.16
N ALA A 174 0.48 -5.08 11.17
CA ALA A 174 0.09 -5.20 9.77
C ALA A 174 -0.24 -6.66 9.41
N LYS A 175 -1.40 -6.84 8.79
CA LYS A 175 -1.85 -8.13 8.26
C LYS A 175 -1.21 -8.36 6.90
N ILE A 176 -0.73 -9.58 6.71
CA ILE A 176 -0.16 -10.02 5.44
C ILE A 176 -1.30 -10.51 4.54
N PRO A 177 -1.49 -9.93 3.34
CA PRO A 177 -2.54 -10.35 2.43
C PRO A 177 -2.40 -11.83 2.02
N ALA A 178 -3.53 -12.52 1.84
CA ALA A 178 -3.52 -13.93 1.46
C ALA A 178 -2.91 -14.17 0.07
N ASP A 179 -3.01 -13.19 -0.83
CA ASP A 179 -2.43 -13.21 -2.17
C ASP A 179 -0.95 -12.79 -2.21
N PHE A 180 -0.34 -12.45 -1.07
CA PHE A 180 1.08 -12.06 -0.99
C PHE A 180 2.04 -13.16 -1.47
N GLY A 181 1.63 -14.42 -1.45
CA GLY A 181 2.38 -15.52 -2.04
C GLY A 181 2.71 -15.31 -3.52
N ASN A 182 1.87 -14.58 -4.26
CA ASN A 182 2.16 -14.21 -5.66
C ASN A 182 3.29 -13.18 -5.76
N ALA A 183 3.38 -12.23 -4.81
CA ALA A 183 4.47 -11.26 -4.76
C ALA A 183 5.80 -11.94 -4.40
N ILE A 184 5.79 -12.91 -3.48
CA ILE A 184 6.95 -13.76 -3.16
C ILE A 184 7.37 -14.57 -4.40
N TRP A 185 6.42 -15.18 -5.09
CA TRP A 185 6.72 -15.90 -6.34
C TRP A 185 7.31 -14.97 -7.40
N PHE A 186 6.77 -13.76 -7.56
CA PHE A 186 7.30 -12.78 -8.50
C PHE A 186 8.76 -12.41 -8.16
N TRP A 187 9.05 -12.13 -6.88
CA TRP A 187 10.42 -11.88 -6.42
C TRP A 187 11.34 -13.09 -6.67
N PHE A 188 10.83 -14.32 -6.50
CA PHE A 188 11.58 -15.52 -6.83
C PHE A 188 11.97 -15.59 -8.32
N VAL A 189 11.04 -15.34 -9.23
CA VAL A 189 11.30 -15.42 -10.67
C VAL A 189 12.00 -14.18 -11.25
N GLU A 190 12.01 -13.05 -10.53
CA GLU A 190 12.74 -11.82 -10.89
C GLU A 190 14.21 -12.13 -11.17
N PHE A 191 14.82 -13.06 -10.43
CA PHE A 191 16.18 -13.55 -10.66
C PHE A 191 16.43 -14.03 -12.10
N PHE A 192 15.49 -14.77 -12.70
CA PHE A 192 15.63 -15.23 -14.09
C PHE A 192 15.44 -14.07 -15.08
N ILE A 193 14.51 -13.16 -14.78
CA ILE A 193 14.21 -11.98 -15.59
C ILE A 193 15.43 -11.04 -15.65
N GLU A 194 16.11 -10.83 -14.52
CA GLU A 194 17.35 -10.04 -14.45
C GLU A 194 18.48 -10.63 -15.30
N LYS A 195 18.50 -11.97 -15.45
CA LYS A 195 19.40 -12.68 -16.38
C LYS A 195 18.89 -12.71 -17.82
N LYS A 196 17.79 -12.02 -18.13
CA LYS A 196 17.13 -11.99 -19.44
C LYS A 196 16.68 -13.37 -19.92
N LEU A 197 16.35 -14.26 -18.99
CA LEU A 197 15.84 -15.59 -19.27
C LEU A 197 14.32 -15.57 -19.16
N LEU A 198 13.64 -15.99 -20.24
CA LEU A 198 12.21 -16.20 -20.21
C LEU A 198 11.90 -17.46 -19.40
N PHE A 199 11.19 -17.30 -18.29
CA PHE A 199 10.74 -18.42 -17.45
C PHE A 199 9.22 -18.57 -17.53
N THR A 200 8.75 -19.78 -17.79
CA THR A 200 7.33 -20.15 -17.71
C THR A 200 7.20 -21.60 -17.23
N ILE A 201 6.25 -21.86 -16.35
CA ILE A 201 5.97 -23.21 -15.82
C ILE A 201 5.22 -24.11 -16.81
N LYS A 202 4.86 -23.58 -17.99
CA LYS A 202 4.08 -24.31 -19.02
C LYS A 202 4.94 -24.97 -20.09
N GLU A 203 6.18 -24.53 -20.24
CA GLU A 203 7.12 -25.02 -21.25
C GLU A 203 8.23 -25.82 -20.55
N PRO A 204 8.99 -26.67 -21.26
CA PRO A 204 10.18 -27.29 -20.69
C PRO A 204 11.18 -26.25 -20.19
N VAL A 205 11.86 -26.55 -19.08
CA VAL A 205 12.90 -25.66 -18.51
C VAL A 205 14.06 -25.53 -19.52
N PRO A 206 14.41 -24.30 -19.94
CA PRO A 206 15.57 -24.07 -20.81
C PRO A 206 16.88 -24.53 -20.18
N ASN A 207 17.81 -25.03 -20.99
CA ASN A 207 19.12 -25.49 -20.51
C ASN A 207 19.90 -24.41 -19.75
N GLU A 208 19.77 -23.15 -20.17
CA GLU A 208 20.38 -22.00 -19.53
C GLU A 208 19.89 -21.83 -18.09
N ILE A 209 18.61 -22.09 -17.83
CA ILE A 209 18.04 -22.07 -16.48
C ILE A 209 18.57 -23.26 -15.67
N LEU A 210 18.65 -24.46 -16.26
CA LEU A 210 19.20 -25.64 -15.58
C LEU A 210 20.65 -25.45 -15.15
N VAL A 211 21.47 -24.75 -15.95
CA VAL A 211 22.83 -24.35 -15.55
C VAL A 211 22.79 -23.28 -14.46
N LEU A 212 21.91 -22.28 -14.59
CA LEU A 212 21.83 -21.17 -13.64
C LEU A 212 21.40 -21.60 -12.24
N ILE A 213 20.46 -22.55 -12.10
CA ILE A 213 20.00 -23.04 -10.79
C ILE A 213 21.07 -23.85 -10.03
N GLN A 214 22.17 -24.23 -10.70
CA GLN A 214 23.32 -24.88 -10.05
C GLN A 214 24.33 -23.88 -9.49
N THR A 215 24.12 -22.58 -9.70
CA THR A 215 25.06 -21.54 -9.28
C THR A 215 24.88 -21.15 -7.81
N LYS A 216 25.97 -20.66 -7.19
CA LYS A 216 25.91 -20.08 -5.83
C LYS A 216 25.02 -18.84 -5.77
N GLU A 217 24.91 -18.11 -6.88
CA GLU A 217 24.06 -16.92 -6.98
C GLU A 217 22.59 -17.28 -6.80
N TYR A 218 22.11 -18.32 -7.50
CA TYR A 218 20.76 -18.85 -7.32
C TYR A 218 20.53 -19.37 -5.90
N GLU A 219 21.49 -20.10 -5.34
CA GLU A 219 21.39 -20.60 -3.97
C GLU A 219 21.23 -19.45 -2.96
N ASN A 220 22.01 -18.37 -3.11
CA ASN A 220 21.91 -17.18 -2.25
C ASN A 220 20.55 -16.50 -2.39
N HIS A 221 20.10 -16.25 -3.63
CA HIS A 221 18.78 -15.66 -3.91
C HIS A 221 17.64 -16.46 -3.27
N LYS A 222 17.65 -17.79 -3.48
CA LYS A 222 16.68 -18.70 -2.88
C LYS A 222 16.71 -18.65 -1.35
N ASN A 223 17.89 -18.65 -0.75
CA ASN A 223 18.05 -18.61 0.70
C ASN A 223 17.54 -17.30 1.30
N GLU A 224 17.74 -16.16 0.63
CA GLU A 224 17.21 -14.86 1.05
C GLU A 224 15.68 -14.86 1.08
N ILE A 225 15.05 -15.41 0.04
CA ILE A 225 13.58 -15.54 -0.03
C ILE A 225 13.07 -16.43 1.09
N PHE A 226 13.66 -17.60 1.32
CA PHE A 226 13.21 -18.50 2.39
C PHE A 226 13.45 -17.92 3.79
N LYS A 227 14.53 -17.16 3.98
CA LYS A 227 14.77 -16.41 5.23
C LYS A 227 13.67 -15.37 5.45
N PHE A 228 13.28 -14.64 4.40
CA PHE A 228 12.18 -13.69 4.47
C PHE A 228 10.84 -14.37 4.78
N ILE A 229 10.49 -15.47 4.08
CA ILE A 229 9.26 -16.24 4.34
C ILE A 229 9.21 -16.72 5.80
N SER A 230 10.32 -17.26 6.30
CA SER A 230 10.44 -17.70 7.70
C SER A 230 10.20 -16.56 8.68
N TYR A 231 10.75 -15.38 8.38
CA TYR A 231 10.55 -14.18 9.19
C TYR A 231 9.08 -13.74 9.21
N ILE A 232 8.43 -13.58 8.05
CA ILE A 232 7.03 -13.11 7.99
C ILE A 232 6.02 -14.15 8.48
N LYS A 233 6.38 -15.44 8.52
CA LYS A 233 5.57 -16.50 9.15
C LYS A 233 5.35 -16.22 10.65
N ASN A 234 6.31 -15.59 11.32
CA ASN A 234 6.15 -15.18 12.73
C ASN A 234 5.11 -14.07 12.91
N TYR A 235 4.71 -13.41 11.83
CA TYR A 235 3.67 -12.38 11.79
C TYR A 235 2.37 -12.89 11.13
N GLY A 236 2.18 -14.22 11.06
CA GLY A 236 0.93 -14.82 10.62
C GLY A 236 0.79 -15.08 9.12
N PHE A 237 1.87 -14.98 8.35
CA PHE A 237 1.85 -15.47 6.95
C PHE A 237 1.59 -16.98 6.93
N ASP A 238 0.56 -17.42 6.20
CA ASP A 238 0.26 -18.83 5.98
C ASP A 238 1.07 -19.36 4.78
N PRO A 239 2.02 -20.29 4.98
CA PRO A 239 2.80 -20.89 3.90
C PRO A 239 1.95 -21.54 2.82
N LYS A 240 0.70 -21.96 3.09
CA LYS A 240 -0.23 -22.51 2.07
C LYS A 240 -0.48 -21.56 0.90
N ASN A 241 -0.24 -20.26 1.08
CA ASN A 241 -0.35 -19.27 0.01
C ASN A 241 0.82 -19.33 -1.00
N LEU A 242 1.79 -20.25 -0.84
CA LEU A 242 2.97 -20.40 -1.71
C LEU A 242 2.81 -21.46 -2.83
N ASP A 243 1.58 -21.78 -3.24
CA ASP A 243 1.31 -22.81 -4.27
C ASP A 243 2.03 -22.54 -5.61
N THR A 244 2.06 -21.28 -6.05
CA THR A 244 2.76 -20.89 -7.29
C THR A 244 4.28 -21.06 -7.16
N LEU A 245 4.85 -20.75 -5.99
CA LEU A 245 6.27 -20.97 -5.71
C LEU A 245 6.57 -22.47 -5.66
N TYR A 246 5.72 -23.28 -5.02
CA TYR A 246 5.83 -24.73 -5.00
C TYR A 246 5.88 -25.32 -6.43
N LYS A 247 4.92 -24.95 -7.28
CA LYS A 247 4.85 -25.40 -8.68
C LYS A 247 6.11 -25.04 -9.45
N THR A 248 6.63 -23.83 -9.21
CA THR A 248 7.87 -23.34 -9.82
C THR A 248 9.08 -24.16 -9.39
N LEU A 249 9.26 -24.40 -8.10
CA LEU A 249 10.37 -25.22 -7.58
C LEU A 249 10.31 -26.66 -8.08
N ASN A 250 9.11 -27.25 -8.14
CA ASN A 250 8.90 -28.59 -8.68
C ASN A 250 9.22 -28.65 -10.18
N HIS A 251 8.82 -27.63 -10.94
CA HIS A 251 9.12 -27.55 -12.36
C HIS A 251 10.63 -27.44 -12.64
N LEU A 252 11.39 -26.79 -11.76
CA LEU A 252 12.85 -26.66 -11.81
C LEU A 252 13.60 -27.90 -11.29
N ASP A 253 12.92 -28.92 -10.76
CA ASP A 253 13.51 -30.02 -9.97
C ASP A 253 14.41 -29.53 -8.81
N ASP A 254 14.07 -28.39 -8.19
CA ASP A 254 14.81 -27.86 -7.04
C ASP A 254 14.38 -28.56 -5.74
N LYS A 255 14.96 -29.74 -5.49
CA LYS A 255 14.67 -30.58 -4.33
C LYS A 255 14.96 -29.89 -3.00
N ASP A 256 16.01 -29.07 -2.93
CA ASP A 256 16.38 -28.35 -1.71
C ASP A 256 15.41 -27.20 -1.43
N GLY A 257 14.97 -26.49 -2.47
CA GLY A 257 13.92 -25.49 -2.36
C GLY A 257 12.59 -26.10 -1.93
N LEU A 258 12.18 -27.22 -2.52
CA LEU A 258 10.99 -27.96 -2.12
C LEU A 258 11.05 -28.40 -0.65
N LYS A 259 12.17 -28.96 -0.22
CA LYS A 259 12.39 -29.35 1.18
C LYS A 259 12.28 -28.14 2.12
N SER A 260 12.87 -27.01 1.75
CA SER A 260 12.81 -25.78 2.54
C SER A 260 11.38 -25.26 2.67
N LEU A 261 10.61 -25.31 1.59
CA LEU A 261 9.20 -24.91 1.58
C LEU A 261 8.33 -25.82 2.46
N LEU A 262 8.53 -27.14 2.40
CA LEU A 262 7.85 -28.11 3.26
C LEU A 262 8.20 -27.90 4.74
N ASN A 263 9.47 -27.62 5.06
CA ASN A 263 9.91 -27.33 6.43
C ASN A 263 9.28 -26.06 7.00
N LEU A 264 8.90 -25.10 6.15
CA LEU A 264 8.15 -23.92 6.56
C LEU A 264 6.69 -24.21 6.88
N GLY A 265 6.20 -25.43 6.61
CA GLY A 265 4.83 -25.86 6.87
C GLY A 265 3.91 -25.77 5.66
N TYR A 266 4.45 -25.61 4.44
CA TYR A 266 3.67 -25.81 3.23
C TYR A 266 3.16 -27.24 3.15
N ASN A 267 1.89 -27.42 2.80
CA ASN A 267 1.32 -28.73 2.51
C ASN A 267 0.43 -28.68 1.28
N PHE A 268 0.38 -29.83 0.59
CA PHE A 268 -0.49 -30.04 -0.55
C PHE A 268 -1.96 -30.00 -0.10
N LYS A 269 -2.79 -29.25 -0.82
CA LYS A 269 -4.24 -29.45 -0.81
C LYS A 269 -4.63 -30.37 -1.94
#